data_AF-A0A8J6RGZ6-F1
#
_entry.id   AF-A0A8J6RGZ6-F1
#
_cell.length_a   1.000
_cell.length_b   1.000
_cell.length_c   1.000
_cell.angle_alpha   90.00
_cell.angle_beta   90.00
_cell.angle_gamma   90.00
#
_symmetry.space_group_name_H-M   'P 1'
#
loop_
_entity.id
_entity.type
_entity.pdbx_description
1 polymer ?
#
loop_
_entity_poly.entity_id
_entity_poly.type
_entity_poly.pdbx_seq_one_letter_code
_entity_poly.pdbx_strand_id
1 'polypeptide(L)' 'MLYVGKAQDIKERFRGGHKSLIWAWLADYDHRDVAIATHAIDFMHWRSLSSELKRIILQASKPPFNARIPMRD' A
#
# COMPACT_ATOMS: atom_id res chain seq x y z
N MET A 1 -3.27 1.13 -10.12
CA MET A 1 -2.84 1.13 -8.71
C MET A 1 -2.11 -0.17 -8.41
N LEU A 2 -0.84 -0.11 -8.00
CA LEU A 2 0.03 -1.30 -7.89
C LEU A 2 -0.01 -1.97 -6.51
N TYR A 3 -0.19 -1.17 -5.46
CA TYR A 3 -0.21 -1.63 -4.07
C TYR A 3 -1.04 -0.68 -3.19
N VAL A 4 -1.73 -1.24 -2.20
CA VAL A 4 -2.45 -0.49 -1.15
C VAL A 4 -2.07 -1.04 0.22
N GLY A 5 -1.58 -0.13 1.06
CA GLY A 5 -1.16 -0.42 2.41
C GLY A 5 -1.86 0.50 3.41
N LYS A 6 -1.70 0.16 4.69
CA LYS A 6 -2.16 0.96 5.81
C LYS A 6 -1.00 1.07 6.81
N ALA A 7 -0.75 2.24 7.37
CA ALA A 7 0.26 2.46 8.39
C ALA A 7 -0.23 3.46 9.46
N GLN A 8 0.08 3.17 10.72
CA GLN A 8 -0.11 4.12 11.82
C GLN A 8 1.02 5.17 11.84
N ASP A 9 2.23 4.76 11.47
CA ASP A 9 3.39 5.63 11.30
C ASP A 9 3.97 5.43 9.88
N ILE A 10 3.97 6.50 9.09
CA ILE A 10 4.43 6.48 7.71
C ILE A 10 5.96 6.43 7.60
N LYS A 11 6.71 6.97 8.57
CA LYS A 11 8.17 6.91 8.60
C LYS A 11 8.62 5.49 8.86
N GLU A 12 8.02 4.83 9.85
CA GLU A 12 8.26 3.41 10.11
C GLU A 12 7.86 2.54 8.92
N ARG A 13 6.77 2.88 8.22
CA ARG A 13 6.33 2.14 7.03
C ARG A 13 7.35 2.16 5.89
N PHE A 14 8.09 3.26 5.74
CA PHE A 14 9.11 3.43 4.71
C PHE A 14 10.53 3.10 5.21
N ARG A 15 10.69 2.70 6.47
CA ARG A 15 11.99 2.32 7.01
C ARG A 15 12.54 1.10 6.26
N GLY A 16 13.73 1.26 5.67
CA GLY A 16 14.32 0.23 4.79
C GLY A 16 13.73 0.18 3.38
N GLY A 17 12.96 1.19 2.97
CA GLY A 17 12.34 1.29 1.65
C GLY A 17 10.94 0.68 1.58
N HIS A 18 10.29 0.82 0.42
CA HIS A 18 8.92 0.33 0.21
C HIS A 18 8.90 -0.88 -0.73
N LYS A 19 8.42 -2.02 -0.24
CA LYS A 19 8.42 -3.30 -0.99
C LYS A 19 7.74 -3.22 -2.35
N SER A 20 6.71 -2.39 -2.52
CA SER A 20 6.05 -2.25 -3.83
C SER A 20 6.93 -1.60 -4.90
N LEU A 21 7.90 -0.77 -4.52
CA LEU A 21 8.86 -0.19 -5.46
C LEU A 21 9.80 -1.26 -6.00
N ILE A 22 10.27 -2.17 -5.12
CA ILE A 22 11.09 -3.33 -5.52
C ILE A 22 10.30 -4.22 -6.48
N TRP A 23 9.03 -4.48 -6.19
CA TRP A 23 8.17 -5.28 -7.08
C TRP A 23 7.87 -4.59 -8.41
N ALA A 24 7.71 -3.27 -8.42
CA ALA A 24 7.55 -2.51 -9.66
C ALA A 24 8.80 -2.63 -10.53
N TRP A 25 10.00 -2.53 -9.93
CA TRP A 25 11.27 -2.74 -10.62
C TRP A 25 11.43 -4.17 -11.15
N LEU A 26 11.15 -5.20 -10.33
CA LEU A 26 11.20 -6.61 -10.76
C LEU A 26 10.21 -6.94 -11.88
N ALA A 27 9.09 -6.21 -11.95
CA ALA A 27 8.06 -6.38 -12.97
C ALA A 27 8.25 -5.44 -14.17
N ASP A 28 9.40 -4.76 -14.27
CA ASP A 28 9.81 -3.91 -15.38
C ASP A 28 8.85 -2.75 -15.69
N TYR A 29 8.28 -2.14 -14.66
CA TYR A 29 7.55 -0.87 -14.81
C TYR A 29 8.53 0.29 -15.01
N ASP A 30 8.19 1.25 -15.88
CA ASP A 30 8.94 2.50 -15.98
C ASP A 30 8.87 3.25 -14.63
N HIS A 31 10.03 3.46 -14.01
CA HIS A 31 10.15 4.16 -12.74
C HIS A 31 9.54 5.58 -12.75
N ARG A 32 9.42 6.22 -13.92
CA ARG A 32 8.80 7.55 -14.05
C ARG A 32 7.28 7.51 -13.93
N ASP A 33 6.67 6.34 -14.18
CA ASP A 33 5.23 6.12 -14.08
C ASP A 33 4.82 5.56 -12.70
N VAL A 34 5.79 5.26 -11.83
CA VAL A 34 5.56 4.67 -10.51
C VAL A 34 5.72 5.73 -9.42
N ALA A 35 4.61 6.05 -8.74
CA ALA A 35 4.58 6.99 -7.63
C ALA A 35 3.92 6.40 -6.38
N ILE A 36 4.22 7.00 -5.23
CA ILE A 36 3.57 6.72 -3.95
C ILE A 36 2.67 7.90 -3.60
N ALA A 37 1.39 7.63 -3.39
CA ALA A 37 0.44 8.59 -2.84
C ALA A 37 0.07 8.21 -1.41
N THR A 38 -0.08 9.20 -0.54
CA THR A 38 -0.50 9.03 0.86
C THR A 38 -1.69 9.93 1.16
N HIS A 39 -2.63 9.43 1.93
CA HIS A 39 -3.76 10.20 2.44
C HIS A 39 -3.85 10.00 3.95
N ALA A 40 -3.75 11.10 4.70
CA ALA A 40 -3.91 11.07 6.15
C ALA A 40 -5.40 11.01 6.48
N ILE A 41 -5.77 10.09 7.37
CA ILE A 41 -7.09 10.05 7.98
C ILE A 41 -6.92 10.25 9.49
N ASP A 42 -7.91 10.85 10.15
CA ASP A 42 -7.83 11.05 11.60
C ASP A 42 -7.86 9.72 12.37
N PHE A 43 -7.51 9.81 13.64
CA PHE A 43 -7.38 8.64 14.51
C PHE A 43 -8.67 7.81 14.63
N MET A 44 -9.84 8.46 14.62
CA MET A 44 -11.11 7.76 14.78
C MET A 44 -11.42 6.97 13.52
N HIS A 45 -11.31 7.57 12.33
CA HIS A 45 -11.47 6.88 11.06
C HIS A 45 -10.38 5.82 10.84
N TRP A 46 -9.15 6.07 11.31
CA TRP A 46 -8.10 5.07 11.30
C TRP A 46 -8.46 3.82 12.12
N ARG A 47 -9.00 4.02 13.32
CA ARG A 47 -9.36 2.93 14.22
C ARG A 47 -10.59 2.16 13.75
N SER A 48 -11.61 2.84 13.23
CA SER A 48 -12.89 2.22 12.85
C SER A 48 -12.94 1.75 11.39
N LEU A 49 -12.36 2.51 10.45
CA LEU A 49 -12.57 2.30 9.02
C LEU A 49 -11.34 1.85 8.24
N SER A 50 -10.12 1.93 8.80
CA SER A 50 -8.90 1.68 7.99
C SER A 50 -8.85 0.29 7.35
N SER A 51 -9.32 -0.74 8.05
CA SER A 51 -9.36 -2.11 7.53
C SER A 51 -10.43 -2.28 6.46
N GLU A 52 -11.60 -1.68 6.66
CA GLU A 52 -12.71 -1.74 5.71
C GLU A 52 -12.42 -0.94 4.45
N LEU A 53 -11.88 0.27 4.58
CA LEU A 53 -11.43 1.10 3.47
C LEU A 53 -10.37 0.37 2.64
N LYS A 54 -9.37 -0.23 3.30
CA LYS A 54 -8.38 -1.07 2.61
C LYS A 54 -9.05 -2.22 1.86
N ARG A 55 -10.01 -2.92 2.48
CA ARG A 55 -10.74 -4.03 1.84
C ARG A 55 -11.51 -3.58 0.60
N ILE A 56 -12.27 -2.49 0.68
CA ILE A 56 -13.02 -1.91 -0.44
C ILE A 56 -12.08 -1.57 -1.59
N ILE A 57 -10.99 -0.87 -1.28
CA ILE A 57 -10.00 -0.48 -2.29
C ILE A 57 -9.37 -1.72 -2.93
N LEU A 58 -8.99 -2.73 -2.15
CA LEU A 58 -8.42 -3.98 -2.67
C LEU A 58 -9.39 -4.72 -3.59
N GLN A 59 -10.67 -4.81 -3.23
CA GLN A 59 -11.69 -5.46 -4.04
C GLN A 59 -11.96 -4.70 -5.35
N ALA A 60 -12.03 -3.38 -5.29
CA ALA A 60 -12.31 -2.55 -6.45
C ALA A 60 -11.15 -2.48 -7.44
N SER A 61 -9.90 -2.48 -6.95
CA SER A 61 -8.71 -2.21 -7.77
C SER A 61 -7.82 -3.41 -8.04
N LYS A 62 -7.98 -4.50 -7.29
CA LYS A 62 -7.20 -5.75 -7.38
C LYS A 62 -5.69 -5.52 -7.61
N PRO A 63 -4.97 -4.82 -6.71
CA PRO A 63 -3.59 -4.43 -6.97
C PRO A 63 -2.67 -5.66 -7.07
N PRO A 64 -1.82 -5.74 -8.12
CA PRO A 64 -1.04 -6.93 -8.43
C PRO A 64 -0.03 -7.29 -7.32
N PHE A 65 0.45 -6.32 -6.54
CA PHE A 65 1.45 -6.57 -5.50
C PHE A 65 0.86 -6.84 -4.12
N ASN A 66 -0.46 -6.67 -3.93
CA ASN A 66 -1.11 -7.06 -2.67
C ASN A 66 -1.33 -8.58 -2.57
N ALA A 67 -1.53 -9.27 -3.70
CA ALA A 67 -1.71 -10.73 -3.73
C ALA A 67 -0.38 -11.51 -3.64
N ARG A 68 0.75 -10.88 -4.02
CA ARG A 68 2.09 -11.50 -4.06
C ARG A 68 2.86 -11.42 -2.73
N ILE A 69 2.39 -10.60 -1.79
CA ILE A 69 3.05 -10.42 -0.49
C ILE A 69 2.23 -11.20 0.53
N PRO A 70 2.72 -12.34 1.06
CA PRO A 70 2.06 -12.97 2.21
C PRO A 70 2.00 -11.93 3.34
N MET A 71 0.80 -11.69 3.86
CA MET A 71 0.68 -10.98 5.12
C MET A 71 1.40 -11.85 6.14
N ARG A 72 2.48 -11.34 6.75
CA ARG A 72 2.87 -11.88 8.06
C ARG A 72 1.77 -11.41 9.01
N ASP A 73 1.05 -12.37 9.57
CA ASP A 73 0.17 -12.14 10.72
C ASP A 73 0.97 -11.54 11.89
#